data_AF-F7KRZ9-F1
#
_entry.id   AF-F7KRZ9-F1
#
_cell.length_a   1.000
_cell.length_b   1.000
_cell.length_c   1.000
_cell.angle_alpha   90.00
_cell.angle_beta   90.00
_cell.angle_gamma   90.00
#
_symmetry.space_group_name_H-M   'P 1'
#
loop_
_entity.id
_entity.type
_entity.pdbx_description
1 polymer ?
#
loop_
_entity_poly.entity_id
_entity_poly.type
_entity_poly.pdbx_seq_one_letter_code
_entity_poly.pdbx_strand_id
1 'polypeptide(L)'
;MIETGVIHGRFQVLHLKHMEYILAAKMRCRKLYIGITNPDSMHTRDSVNDINRSAKSANPLTYFERYEMIRGAMQEFRVPESEYDVIPFPISCPEYILQYAPKEAVYYMGLCDEWDEEKYKILRSLGLDVEVLWRKAPEEKGVTASWIRSCIATDQEWAHLVPKSVYRYLTENHLDERIKRLEKMRMDEKDINLM
;
A
#
# COMPACT_ATOMS: atom_id res chain seq x y z
N MET A 1 -7.41 -21.15 -13.18
CA MET A 1 -7.63 -19.89 -12.43
C MET A 1 -7.48 -20.23 -10.96
N ILE A 2 -6.66 -19.49 -10.23
CA ILE A 2 -6.48 -19.70 -8.79
C ILE A 2 -7.78 -19.36 -8.06
N GLU A 3 -8.13 -20.09 -7.00
CA GLU A 3 -9.36 -19.81 -6.26
C GLU A 3 -9.23 -18.49 -5.50
N THR A 4 -8.20 -18.39 -4.66
CA THR A 4 -7.97 -17.25 -3.78
C THR A 4 -6.59 -16.66 -3.98
N GLY A 5 -6.55 -15.35 -4.23
CA GLY A 5 -5.33 -14.56 -4.28
C GLY A 5 -5.23 -13.63 -3.08
N VAL A 6 -4.00 -13.32 -2.67
CA VAL A 6 -3.71 -12.25 -1.71
C VAL A 6 -2.68 -11.31 -2.31
N ILE A 7 -2.92 -10.01 -2.22
CA ILE A 7 -1.89 -8.98 -2.38
C ILE A 7 -1.80 -8.15 -1.12
N HIS A 8 -0.70 -7.44 -0.93
CA HIS A 8 -0.57 -6.52 0.20
C HIS A 8 0.19 -5.24 -0.18
N GLY A 9 -0.12 -4.16 0.52
CA GLY A 9 0.54 -2.86 0.35
C GLY A 9 0.19 -1.89 1.48
N ARG A 10 0.94 -0.79 1.60
CA ARG A 10 0.64 0.24 2.61
C ARG A 10 -0.46 1.18 2.17
N PHE A 11 -0.49 1.51 0.88
CA PHE A 11 -1.49 2.39 0.24
C PHE A 11 -1.59 3.79 0.89
N GLN A 12 -0.44 4.46 1.07
CA GLN A 12 -0.29 5.76 1.76
C GLN A 12 0.14 6.90 0.79
N VAL A 13 -0.51 7.16 -0.33
CA VAL A 13 -1.90 6.87 -0.68
C VAL A 13 -2.02 5.75 -1.73
N LEU A 14 -3.25 5.26 -1.98
CA LEU A 14 -3.52 4.39 -3.13
C LEU A 14 -3.33 5.16 -4.44
N HIS A 15 -2.70 4.56 -5.45
CA HIS A 15 -2.37 5.24 -6.70
C HIS A 15 -2.45 4.31 -7.91
N LEU A 16 -2.34 4.83 -9.12
CA LEU A 16 -2.59 4.05 -10.34
C LEU A 16 -1.64 2.86 -10.52
N LYS A 17 -0.37 2.97 -10.10
CA LYS A 17 0.54 1.80 -10.09
C LYS A 17 0.16 0.72 -9.07
N HIS A 18 -0.49 1.07 -7.96
CA HIS A 18 -1.09 0.07 -7.09
C HIS A 18 -2.28 -0.61 -7.79
N MET A 19 -3.08 0.13 -8.56
CA MET A 19 -4.18 -0.47 -9.33
C MET A 19 -3.69 -1.42 -10.42
N GLU A 20 -2.59 -1.12 -11.12
CA GLU A 20 -1.93 -2.07 -12.03
C GLU A 20 -1.60 -3.39 -11.31
N TYR A 21 -1.03 -3.28 -10.11
CA TYR A 21 -0.71 -4.43 -9.27
C TYR A 21 -1.93 -5.23 -8.81
N ILE A 22 -2.93 -4.54 -8.25
CA ILE A 22 -4.17 -5.15 -7.75
C ILE A 22 -4.90 -5.88 -8.88
N LEU A 23 -5.05 -5.24 -10.04
CA LEU A 23 -5.77 -5.80 -11.18
C LEU A 23 -5.00 -6.97 -11.82
N ALA A 24 -3.67 -6.89 -11.90
CA ALA A 24 -2.85 -8.00 -12.39
C ALA A 24 -3.01 -9.25 -11.50
N ALA A 25 -3.07 -9.09 -10.17
CA ALA A 25 -3.38 -10.19 -9.27
C ALA A 25 -4.82 -10.67 -9.43
N LYS A 26 -5.78 -9.74 -9.53
CA LYS A 26 -7.21 -10.07 -9.69
C LYS A 26 -7.48 -10.91 -10.94
N MET A 27 -6.75 -10.68 -12.03
CA MET A 27 -6.87 -11.47 -13.25
C MET A 27 -6.41 -12.93 -13.10
N ARG A 28 -5.66 -13.26 -12.04
CA ARG A 28 -5.14 -14.62 -11.79
C ARG A 28 -6.03 -15.44 -10.85
N CYS A 29 -6.90 -14.79 -10.07
CA CYS A 29 -7.73 -15.43 -9.05
C CYS A 29 -9.23 -15.09 -9.12
N ARG A 30 -10.08 -15.98 -8.58
CA ARG A 30 -11.51 -15.72 -8.47
C ARG A 30 -11.81 -14.68 -7.39
N LYS A 31 -11.37 -14.93 -6.15
CA LYS A 31 -11.46 -13.98 -5.03
C LYS A 31 -10.10 -13.38 -4.72
N LEU A 32 -10.01 -12.06 -4.58
CA LEU A 32 -8.77 -11.37 -4.20
C LEU A 32 -8.90 -10.72 -2.82
N TYR A 33 -8.03 -11.08 -1.88
CA TYR A 33 -7.87 -10.35 -0.63
C TYR A 33 -6.79 -9.27 -0.79
N ILE A 34 -7.14 -8.04 -0.46
CA ILE A 34 -6.27 -6.85 -0.51
C ILE A 34 -5.84 -6.51 0.91
N GLY A 35 -4.62 -6.89 1.26
CA GLY A 35 -4.01 -6.69 2.55
C GLY A 35 -3.46 -5.28 2.75
N ILE A 36 -3.99 -4.55 3.74
CA ILE A 36 -3.43 -3.27 4.17
C ILE A 36 -2.34 -3.55 5.22
N THR A 37 -1.09 -3.33 4.80
CA THR A 37 0.07 -3.42 5.69
C THR A 37 0.13 -2.25 6.66
N ASN A 38 0.75 -2.49 7.82
CA ASN A 38 0.78 -1.56 8.95
C ASN A 38 -0.64 -1.08 9.27
N PRO A 39 -1.58 -2.01 9.57
CA PRO A 39 -2.97 -1.66 9.81
C PRO A 39 -3.13 -0.79 11.06
N ASP A 40 -2.29 -1.02 12.06
CA ASP A 40 -2.22 -0.21 13.27
C ASP A 40 -0.88 0.54 13.35
N SER A 41 -0.93 1.86 13.29
CA SER A 41 0.25 2.72 13.38
C SER A 41 0.95 2.67 14.74
N MET A 42 0.26 2.26 15.82
CA MET A 42 0.83 2.16 17.18
C MET A 42 1.54 0.83 17.42
N HIS A 43 1.26 -0.20 16.62
CA HIS A 43 1.80 -1.56 16.79
C HIS A 43 2.68 -2.00 15.61
N THR A 44 3.06 -1.08 14.74
CA THR A 44 4.03 -1.36 13.67
C THR A 44 5.42 -1.46 14.29
N ARG A 45 6.05 -2.64 14.23
CA ARG A 45 7.44 -2.82 14.68
C ARG A 45 8.38 -2.18 13.65
N ASP A 46 9.44 -1.53 14.12
CA ASP A 46 10.48 -1.00 13.24
C ASP A 46 11.25 -2.15 12.56
N SER A 47 11.57 -1.97 11.27
CA SER A 47 12.56 -2.81 10.57
C SER A 47 13.82 -1.98 10.29
N VAL A 48 14.98 -2.62 10.43
CA VAL A 48 16.30 -2.01 10.14
C VAL A 48 16.38 -1.57 8.68
N ASN A 49 15.67 -2.26 7.78
CA ASN A 49 15.61 -1.93 6.36
C ASN A 49 14.54 -0.86 6.05
N ASP A 50 13.88 -0.30 7.08
CA ASP A 50 12.69 0.53 6.87
C ASP A 50 12.47 1.69 7.86
N ILE A 51 13.55 2.28 8.37
CA ILE A 51 13.55 3.36 9.39
C ILE A 51 12.65 4.55 9.00
N ASN A 52 12.62 4.93 7.72
CA ASN A 52 11.85 6.09 7.25
C ASN A 52 10.35 5.80 7.08
N ARG A 53 9.93 4.53 7.01
CA ARG A 53 8.53 4.17 6.76
C ARG A 53 7.69 4.06 8.03
N SER A 54 8.27 4.14 9.22
CA SER A 54 7.54 4.27 10.51
C SER A 54 7.11 5.71 10.81
N ALA A 55 7.68 6.71 10.13
CA ALA A 55 7.38 8.12 10.36
C ALA A 55 5.88 8.44 10.15
N LYS A 56 5.34 9.37 10.95
CA LYS A 56 3.93 9.81 10.84
C LYS A 56 3.60 10.37 9.45
N SER A 57 4.53 11.10 8.86
CA SER A 57 4.45 11.61 7.48
C SER A 57 4.44 10.50 6.43
N ALA A 58 5.09 9.36 6.70
CA ALA A 58 5.07 8.20 5.82
C ALA A 58 3.77 7.37 5.93
N ASN A 59 3.00 7.54 7.00
CA ASN A 59 1.70 6.87 7.24
C ASN A 59 0.62 7.87 7.66
N PRO A 60 0.27 8.85 6.82
CA PRO A 60 -0.66 9.91 7.18
C PRO A 60 -2.12 9.44 7.21
N LEU A 61 -2.43 8.24 6.70
CA LEU A 61 -3.78 7.68 6.65
C LEU A 61 -3.94 6.49 7.59
N THR A 62 -5.11 6.40 8.19
CA THR A 62 -5.55 5.28 9.02
C THR A 62 -5.84 4.03 8.17
N TYR A 63 -6.03 2.87 8.80
CA TYR A 63 -6.54 1.69 8.10
C TYR A 63 -7.87 1.95 7.40
N PHE A 64 -8.82 2.58 8.09
CA PHE A 64 -10.18 2.79 7.58
C PHE A 64 -10.21 3.70 6.35
N GLU A 65 -9.44 4.79 6.35
CA GLU A 65 -9.36 5.68 5.19
C GLU A 65 -8.73 4.97 3.97
N ARG A 66 -7.74 4.11 4.20
CA ARG A 66 -7.15 3.27 3.14
C ARG A 66 -8.12 2.23 2.62
N TYR A 67 -8.91 1.64 3.50
CA TYR A 67 -9.99 0.72 3.17
C TYR A 67 -11.02 1.39 2.25
N GLU A 68 -11.51 2.59 2.61
CA GLU A 68 -12.47 3.35 1.80
C GLU A 68 -11.89 3.72 0.42
N MET A 69 -10.64 4.19 0.38
CA MET A 69 -9.95 4.46 -0.89
C MET A 69 -9.87 3.23 -1.80
N ILE A 70 -9.54 2.06 -1.25
CA ILE A 70 -9.47 0.81 -2.03
C ILE A 70 -10.85 0.43 -2.53
N ARG A 71 -11.90 0.50 -1.70
CA ARG A 71 -13.27 0.19 -2.14
C ARG A 71 -13.73 1.10 -3.27
N GLY A 72 -13.53 2.42 -3.11
CA GLY A 72 -13.87 3.39 -4.15
C GLY A 72 -13.13 3.12 -5.47
N ALA A 73 -11.83 2.80 -5.40
CA ALA A 73 -11.05 2.47 -6.58
C ALA A 73 -11.50 1.15 -7.23
N MET A 74 -11.76 0.11 -6.47
CA MET A 74 -12.23 -1.17 -7.03
C MET A 74 -13.59 -1.03 -7.72
N GLN A 75 -14.49 -0.22 -7.15
CA GLN A 75 -15.76 0.13 -7.77
C GLN A 75 -15.56 0.94 -9.06
N GLU A 76 -14.68 1.95 -9.07
CA GLU A 76 -14.36 2.75 -10.26
C GLU A 76 -13.84 1.88 -11.41
N PHE A 77 -13.03 0.88 -11.10
CA PHE A 77 -12.49 -0.09 -12.06
C PHE A 77 -13.42 -1.30 -12.32
N ARG A 78 -14.66 -1.25 -11.81
CA ARG A 78 -15.74 -2.23 -12.06
C ARG A 78 -15.42 -3.65 -11.61
N VAL A 79 -14.62 -3.82 -10.56
CA VAL A 79 -14.44 -5.13 -9.93
C VAL A 79 -15.63 -5.42 -9.02
N PRO A 80 -16.34 -6.55 -9.16
CA PRO A 80 -17.49 -6.86 -8.32
C PRO A 80 -17.10 -7.02 -6.85
N GLU A 81 -17.89 -6.46 -5.93
CA GLU A 81 -17.63 -6.53 -4.47
C GLU A 81 -17.57 -7.98 -3.95
N SER A 82 -18.28 -8.91 -4.59
CA SER A 82 -18.22 -10.34 -4.26
C SER A 82 -16.85 -10.95 -4.55
N GLU A 83 -16.05 -10.36 -5.43
CA GLU A 83 -14.78 -10.90 -5.93
C GLU A 83 -13.54 -10.32 -5.25
N TYR A 84 -13.68 -9.42 -4.28
CA TYR A 84 -12.57 -8.98 -3.45
C TYR A 84 -12.98 -8.71 -2.00
N ASP A 85 -12.01 -8.67 -1.10
CA ASP A 85 -12.16 -8.18 0.27
C ASP A 85 -10.90 -7.40 0.67
N VAL A 86 -11.04 -6.47 1.61
CA VAL A 86 -9.92 -5.67 2.12
C VAL A 86 -9.70 -6.04 3.59
N ILE A 87 -8.48 -6.48 3.91
CA ILE A 87 -8.15 -7.07 5.22
C ILE A 87 -6.92 -6.41 5.85
N PRO A 88 -6.76 -6.47 7.18
CA PRO A 88 -5.48 -6.17 7.81
C PRO A 88 -4.39 -7.14 7.34
N PHE A 89 -3.16 -6.64 7.21
CA PHE A 89 -2.01 -7.47 6.82
C PHE A 89 -0.77 -7.09 7.65
N PRO A 90 -0.64 -7.59 8.89
CA PRO A 90 0.41 -7.16 9.82
C PRO A 90 1.77 -7.76 9.44
N ILE A 91 2.39 -7.30 8.35
CA ILE A 91 3.67 -7.84 7.84
C ILE A 91 4.83 -7.73 8.84
N SER A 92 4.79 -6.76 9.75
CA SER A 92 5.77 -6.59 10.83
C SER A 92 5.57 -7.56 12.00
N CYS A 93 4.41 -8.21 12.08
CA CYS A 93 4.08 -9.23 13.06
C CYS A 93 3.54 -10.47 12.30
N PRO A 94 4.41 -11.14 11.51
CA PRO A 94 4.02 -12.17 10.55
C PRO A 94 3.27 -13.34 11.19
N GLU A 95 3.47 -13.60 12.48
CA GLU A 95 2.73 -14.58 13.29
C GLU A 95 1.20 -14.37 13.27
N TYR A 96 0.72 -13.16 12.97
CA TYR A 96 -0.71 -12.85 12.89
C TYR A 96 -1.29 -12.89 11.47
N ILE A 97 -0.47 -13.00 10.42
CA ILE A 97 -0.95 -12.93 9.03
C ILE A 97 -2.04 -13.98 8.76
N LEU A 98 -1.85 -15.21 9.24
CA LEU A 98 -2.78 -16.33 9.04
C LEU A 98 -4.09 -16.20 9.82
N GLN A 99 -4.23 -15.20 10.71
CA GLN A 99 -5.52 -14.88 11.33
C GLN A 99 -6.42 -14.04 10.40
N TYR A 100 -5.82 -13.35 9.42
CA TYR A 100 -6.52 -12.42 8.53
C TYR A 100 -6.53 -12.89 7.07
N ALA A 101 -5.51 -13.63 6.64
CA ALA A 101 -5.35 -14.07 5.26
C ALA A 101 -5.34 -15.61 5.17
N PRO A 102 -6.00 -16.21 4.16
CA PRO A 102 -6.05 -17.67 4.01
C PRO A 102 -4.67 -18.27 3.74
N LYS A 103 -4.38 -19.42 4.36
CA LYS A 103 -3.09 -20.11 4.20
C LYS A 103 -2.94 -20.73 2.81
N GLU A 104 -4.04 -21.21 2.24
CA GLU A 104 -4.10 -21.91 0.96
C GLU A 104 -4.16 -20.97 -0.26
N ALA A 105 -4.11 -19.65 -0.02
CA ALA A 105 -4.11 -18.66 -1.09
C ALA A 105 -2.72 -18.52 -1.74
N VAL A 106 -2.71 -18.01 -2.97
CA VAL A 106 -1.47 -17.56 -3.64
C VAL A 106 -1.24 -16.09 -3.28
N TYR A 107 -0.07 -15.80 -2.70
CA TYR A 107 0.34 -14.46 -2.31
C TYR A 107 1.14 -13.85 -3.46
N TYR A 108 0.52 -12.94 -4.19
CA TYR A 108 1.16 -12.26 -5.30
C TYR A 108 2.04 -11.13 -4.78
N MET A 109 3.20 -10.94 -5.41
CA MET A 109 4.13 -9.85 -5.08
C MET A 109 4.73 -9.23 -6.36
N GLY A 110 4.85 -7.91 -6.38
CA GLY A 110 5.81 -7.23 -7.24
C GLY A 110 7.07 -6.94 -6.44
N LEU A 111 8.24 -7.33 -6.96
CA LEU A 111 9.51 -7.13 -6.26
C LEU A 111 10.30 -6.00 -6.91
N CYS A 112 10.72 -5.02 -6.10
CA CYS A 112 11.39 -3.84 -6.63
C CYS A 112 12.44 -3.20 -5.71
N ASP A 113 12.41 -3.49 -4.41
CA ASP A 113 13.45 -3.08 -3.47
C ASP A 113 13.79 -4.19 -2.47
N GLU A 114 14.82 -3.95 -1.65
CA GLU A 114 15.27 -4.88 -0.60
C GLU A 114 14.16 -5.20 0.41
N TRP A 115 13.26 -4.25 0.67
CA TRP A 115 12.12 -4.46 1.55
C TRP A 115 11.08 -5.41 0.94
N ASP A 116 10.86 -5.36 -0.37
CA ASP A 116 10.04 -6.36 -1.06
C ASP A 116 10.67 -7.76 -0.99
N GLU A 117 12.00 -7.86 -1.06
CA GLU A 117 12.73 -9.13 -0.85
C GLU A 117 12.65 -9.62 0.60
N GLU A 118 12.68 -8.74 1.59
CA GLU A 118 12.47 -9.09 3.00
C GLU A 118 11.07 -9.67 3.21
N LYS A 119 10.03 -9.02 2.67
CA LYS A 119 8.65 -9.53 2.72
C LYS A 119 8.52 -10.88 2.03
N TYR A 120 9.18 -11.07 0.88
CA TYR A 120 9.20 -12.36 0.19
C TYR A 120 9.72 -13.47 1.10
N LYS A 121 10.83 -13.22 1.81
CA LYS A 121 11.39 -14.15 2.80
C LYS A 121 10.44 -14.39 3.97
N ILE A 122 9.81 -13.34 4.49
CA ILE A 122 8.83 -13.44 5.57
C ILE A 122 7.68 -14.37 5.17
N LEU A 123 7.03 -14.13 4.02
CA LEU A 123 5.91 -14.96 3.56
C LEU A 123 6.33 -16.40 3.31
N ARG A 124 7.51 -16.63 2.70
CA ARG A 124 8.05 -17.97 2.51
C ARG A 124 8.32 -18.69 3.83
N SER A 125 8.80 -17.98 4.86
CA SER A 125 9.05 -18.57 6.18
C SER A 125 7.77 -19.04 6.88
N LEU A 126 6.61 -18.48 6.54
CA LEU A 126 5.29 -18.92 6.99
C LEU A 126 4.74 -20.12 6.22
N GLY A 127 5.49 -20.64 5.23
CA GLY A 127 5.05 -21.73 4.35
C GLY A 127 3.97 -21.32 3.35
N LEU A 128 3.87 -20.02 3.03
CA LEU A 128 2.90 -19.51 2.07
C LEU A 128 3.37 -19.73 0.63
N ASP A 129 2.41 -19.94 -0.27
CA ASP A 129 2.70 -19.93 -1.70
C ASP A 129 2.79 -18.49 -2.20
N VAL A 130 3.93 -18.14 -2.81
CA VAL A 130 4.26 -16.77 -3.21
C VAL A 130 4.60 -16.76 -4.69
N GLU A 131 3.80 -16.03 -5.48
CA GLU A 131 4.01 -15.81 -6.91
C GLU A 131 4.53 -14.38 -7.14
N VAL A 132 5.67 -14.26 -7.82
CA VAL A 132 6.23 -12.97 -8.20
C VAL A 132 5.67 -12.56 -9.55
N LEU A 133 4.83 -11.51 -9.58
CA LEU A 133 4.21 -11.01 -10.80
C LEU A 133 5.22 -10.36 -11.75
N TRP A 134 6.19 -9.65 -11.17
CA TRP A 134 7.30 -9.02 -11.88
C TRP A 134 8.42 -8.67 -10.91
N ARG A 135 9.62 -8.57 -11.48
CA ARG A 135 10.80 -7.94 -10.87
C ARG A 135 11.08 -6.67 -11.67
N LYS A 136 11.08 -5.52 -11.01
CA LYS A 136 11.34 -4.21 -11.61
C LYS A 136 12.55 -3.59 -10.92
N ALA A 137 13.40 -2.90 -11.67
CA ALA A 137 14.44 -2.07 -11.06
C ALA A 137 13.80 -0.87 -10.34
N PRO A 138 14.44 -0.27 -9.31
CA PRO A 138 13.91 0.89 -8.60
C PRO A 138 13.50 2.05 -9.53
N GLU A 139 14.22 2.24 -10.62
CA GLU A 139 13.99 3.27 -11.63
C GLU A 139 12.69 3.03 -12.42
N GLU A 140 12.23 1.79 -12.47
CA GLU A 140 11.03 1.36 -13.19
C GLU A 140 9.75 1.42 -12.32
N LYS A 141 9.86 1.83 -11.04
CA LYS A 141 8.70 1.98 -10.13
C LYS A 141 7.67 2.97 -10.66
N GLY A 142 8.12 3.99 -11.39
CA GLY A 142 7.27 5.09 -11.84
C GLY A 142 6.66 5.85 -10.66
N VAL A 143 5.33 5.94 -10.62
CA VAL A 143 4.60 6.68 -9.59
C VAL A 143 4.75 6.00 -8.22
N THR A 144 5.21 6.76 -7.22
CA THR A 144 5.27 6.30 -5.82
C THR A 144 4.38 7.14 -4.92
N ALA A 145 3.88 6.52 -3.85
CA ALA A 145 3.13 7.21 -2.81
C ALA A 145 3.93 8.37 -2.19
N SER A 146 5.25 8.22 -1.99
CA SER A 146 6.09 9.30 -1.46
C SER A 146 6.12 10.51 -2.38
N TRP A 147 6.19 10.30 -3.69
CA TRP A 147 6.15 11.37 -4.66
C TRP A 147 4.81 12.09 -4.65
N ILE A 148 3.69 11.35 -4.64
CA ILE A 148 2.34 11.95 -4.56
C ILE A 148 2.19 12.81 -3.29
N ARG A 149 2.61 12.29 -2.13
CA ARG A 149 2.56 13.05 -0.88
C ARG A 149 3.42 14.33 -0.94
N SER A 150 4.56 14.29 -1.63
CA SER A 150 5.38 15.48 -1.90
C SER A 150 4.67 16.46 -2.83
N CYS A 151 3.97 16.01 -3.88
CA CYS A 151 3.18 16.88 -4.74
C CYS A 151 2.09 17.61 -3.94
N ILE A 152 1.35 16.87 -3.10
CA ILE A 152 0.35 17.43 -2.17
C ILE A 152 0.99 18.48 -1.25
N ALA A 153 2.16 18.19 -0.69
CA ALA A 153 2.87 19.10 0.22
C ALA A 153 3.31 20.41 -0.46
N THR A 154 3.68 20.33 -1.73
CA THR A 154 4.26 21.42 -2.53
C THR A 154 3.26 22.07 -3.49
N ASP A 155 1.97 21.80 -3.33
CA ASP A 155 0.89 22.34 -4.16
C ASP A 155 1.06 22.05 -5.68
N GLN A 156 1.72 20.94 -6.01
CA GLN A 156 1.82 20.44 -7.38
C GLN A 156 0.60 19.59 -7.75
N GLU A 157 0.24 19.59 -9.03
CA GLU A 157 -0.86 18.77 -9.56
C GLU A 157 -0.59 17.27 -9.37
N TRP A 158 -1.56 16.54 -8.81
CA TRP A 158 -1.41 15.11 -8.46
C TRP A 158 -2.65 14.26 -8.75
N ALA A 159 -3.78 14.86 -9.16
CA ALA A 159 -5.03 14.14 -9.38
C ALA A 159 -4.88 13.05 -10.45
N HIS A 160 -4.04 13.29 -11.45
CA HIS A 160 -3.74 12.36 -12.54
C HIS A 160 -2.93 11.12 -12.12
N LEU A 161 -2.40 11.08 -10.89
CA LEU A 161 -1.57 9.98 -10.38
C LEU A 161 -2.38 8.91 -9.64
N VAL A 162 -3.66 9.19 -9.34
CA VAL A 162 -4.54 8.35 -8.53
C VAL A 162 -5.88 8.09 -9.25
N PRO A 163 -6.64 7.05 -8.86
CA PRO A 163 -8.03 6.92 -9.28
C PRO A 163 -8.86 8.16 -8.91
N LYS A 164 -9.90 8.49 -9.69
CA LYS A 164 -10.74 9.67 -9.43
C LYS A 164 -11.48 9.56 -8.10
N SER A 165 -11.91 8.36 -7.75
CA SER A 165 -12.52 8.02 -6.45
C SER A 165 -11.58 8.32 -5.29
N VAL A 166 -10.30 7.97 -5.42
CA VAL A 166 -9.27 8.23 -4.41
C VAL A 166 -9.01 9.72 -4.26
N TYR A 167 -8.84 10.45 -5.37
CA TYR A 167 -8.67 11.91 -5.34
C TYR A 167 -9.83 12.57 -4.59
N ARG A 168 -11.06 12.24 -5.00
CA ARG A 168 -12.28 12.77 -4.39
C ARG A 168 -12.35 12.46 -2.89
N TYR A 169 -12.12 11.21 -2.50
CA TYR A 169 -12.16 10.79 -1.10
C TYR A 169 -11.16 11.58 -0.25
N LEU A 170 -9.94 11.76 -0.76
CA LEU A 170 -8.90 12.52 -0.05
C LEU A 170 -9.30 13.98 0.14
N THR A 171 -9.80 14.65 -0.91
CA THR A 171 -10.14 16.08 -0.85
C THR A 171 -11.44 16.35 -0.09
N GLU A 172 -12.48 15.53 -0.25
CA GLU A 172 -13.77 15.73 0.43
C GLU A 172 -13.68 15.48 1.94
N ASN A 173 -12.70 14.68 2.38
CA ASN A 173 -12.45 14.39 3.80
C ASN A 173 -11.26 15.18 4.38
N HIS A 174 -10.73 16.18 3.65
CA HIS A 174 -9.60 17.02 4.07
C HIS A 174 -8.34 16.22 4.48
N LEU A 175 -8.15 15.04 3.87
CA LEU A 175 -7.01 14.16 4.15
C LEU A 175 -5.75 14.63 3.43
N ASP A 176 -5.91 15.25 2.27
CA ASP A 176 -4.85 15.93 1.53
C ASP A 176 -4.24 17.08 2.35
N GLU A 177 -5.05 17.87 3.06
CA GLU A 177 -4.56 18.90 3.99
C GLU A 177 -3.75 18.31 5.13
N ARG A 178 -4.20 17.17 5.69
CA ARG A 178 -3.45 16.44 6.73
C ARG A 178 -2.12 15.91 6.20
N ILE A 179 -2.12 15.32 5.00
CA ILE A 179 -0.91 14.84 4.32
C ILE A 179 0.05 16.01 4.11
N LYS A 180 -0.43 17.14 3.58
CA LYS A 180 0.35 18.35 3.33
C LYS A 180 1.04 18.83 4.60
N ARG A 181 0.30 18.95 5.71
CA ARG A 181 0.86 19.39 6.99
C ARG A 181 1.97 18.44 7.49
N LEU A 182 1.72 17.14 7.49
CA LEU A 182 2.69 16.15 8.00
C LEU A 182 3.94 16.05 7.13
N GLU A 183 3.80 16.14 5.81
CA GLU A 183 4.96 16.12 4.90
C GLU A 183 5.77 17.42 4.98
N LYS A 184 5.13 18.60 5.11
CA LYS A 184 5.85 19.85 5.34
C LYS A 184 6.69 19.80 6.62
N MET A 185 6.11 19.32 7.73
CA MET A 185 6.87 19.12 8.98
C MET A 185 8.09 18.23 8.78
N ARG A 186 7.97 17.12 8.02
CA ARG A 186 9.09 16.24 7.70
C ARG A 186 10.16 16.94 6.84
N MET A 187 9.74 17.79 5.90
CA MET A 187 10.66 18.55 5.04
C MET A 187 11.44 19.58 5.85
N ASP A 188 10.75 20.35 6.69
CA ASP A 188 11.34 21.38 7.55
C ASP A 188 12.35 20.77 8.56
N GLU A 189 12.02 19.63 9.19
CA GLU A 189 12.93 18.89 10.08
C GLU A 189 14.21 18.41 9.37
N LYS A 190 14.10 18.07 8.08
CA LYS A 190 15.25 17.63 7.28
C LYS A 190 16.18 18.80 6.93
N ASP A 191 15.60 19.95 6.63
CA ASP A 191 16.36 21.16 6.29
C ASP A 191 17.13 21.70 7.52
N ILE A 192 16.55 21.61 8.72
CA ILE A 192 17.22 21.96 9.98
C ILE A 192 18.41 21.04 10.26
N ASN A 193 18.29 19.73 10.00
CA ASN A 193 19.37 18.77 10.21
C ASN A 193 20.49 18.85 9.14
N LEU A 194 20.27 19.60 8.06
CA LEU A 194 21.25 19.82 7.00
C LEU A 194 22.04 21.14 7.18
N MET A 195 21.62 22.00 8.11
CA MET A 195 22.32 23.21 8.56
C MET A 195 23.26 22.92 9.72
#